data_AF-A0A395U1H4-F1
#
_entry.id   AF-A0A395U1H4-F1
#
_cell.length_a   1.000
_cell.length_b   1.000
_cell.length_c   1.000
_cell.angle_alpha   90.00
_cell.angle_beta   90.00
_cell.angle_gamma   90.00
#
_symmetry.space_group_name_H-M   'P 1'
#
loop_
_entity.id
_entity.type
_entity.pdbx_description
1 polymer ?
#
loop_
_entity_poly.entity_id
_entity_poly.type
_entity_poly.pdbx_seq_one_letter_code
_entity_poly.pdbx_strand_id
1 'polypeptide(L)'
;MSIQSISVKTAQGIKTYSCVLKNEEQSIYQIVDEQGENNPQSIEWKNNREMKIFLFNGLKIQGDEVFTFTPFTKESYKLGTLYSSTVNS
;
A
#
# COMPACT_ATOMS: atom_id res chain seq x y z
N MET A 1 10.30 -16.11 2.61
CA MET A 1 9.29 -15.11 3.04
C MET A 1 8.04 -15.36 2.23
N SER A 2 6.85 -15.32 2.85
CA SER A 2 5.58 -15.54 2.12
C SER A 2 5.08 -14.24 1.50
N ILE A 3 4.59 -14.29 0.26
CA ILE A 3 3.89 -13.18 -0.39
C ILE A 3 2.44 -13.17 0.11
N GLN A 4 1.99 -12.01 0.56
CA GLN A 4 0.66 -11.78 1.10
C GLN A 4 -0.09 -10.79 0.21
N SER A 5 -1.39 -11.00 0.04
CA SER A 5 -2.26 -10.05 -0.64
C SER A 5 -2.90 -9.10 0.36
N ILE A 6 -2.61 -7.80 0.23
CA ILE A 6 -3.19 -6.75 1.08
C ILE A 6 -4.15 -5.93 0.23
N SER A 7 -5.43 -5.97 0.59
CA SER A 7 -6.46 -5.17 -0.08
C SER A 7 -6.73 -3.90 0.71
N VAL A 8 -6.76 -2.77 0.02
CA VAL A 8 -6.92 -1.43 0.58
C VAL A 8 -8.10 -0.74 -0.09
N LYS A 9 -9.05 -0.26 0.70
CA LYS A 9 -10.13 0.61 0.24
C LYS A 9 -9.61 2.04 0.17
N THR A 10 -9.40 2.54 -1.04
CA THR A 10 -8.93 3.91 -1.32
C THR A 10 -10.10 4.80 -1.76
N ALA A 11 -9.86 6.11 -1.92
CA ALA A 11 -10.83 7.02 -2.52
C ALA A 11 -11.23 6.65 -3.97
N GLN A 12 -10.40 5.89 -4.68
CA GLN A 12 -10.61 5.46 -6.07
C GLN A 12 -11.21 4.05 -6.17
N GLY A 13 -11.54 3.42 -5.05
CA GLY A 13 -11.99 2.03 -4.97
C GLY A 13 -11.00 1.10 -4.29
N ILE A 14 -11.24 -0.20 -4.40
CA ILE A 14 -10.41 -1.23 -3.77
C ILE A 14 -9.19 -1.52 -4.67
N LYS A 15 -8.00 -1.53 -4.06
CA LYS A 15 -6.74 -1.91 -4.69
C LYS A 15 -6.09 -3.02 -3.88
N THR A 16 -5.57 -4.04 -4.56
CA THR A 16 -4.89 -5.17 -3.94
C THR A 16 -3.41 -5.14 -4.30
N TYR A 17 -2.55 -5.31 -3.30
CA TYR A 17 -1.11 -5.29 -3.44
C TYR A 17 -0.52 -6.63 -3.01
N SER A 18 0.41 -7.16 -3.79
CA SER A 18 1.27 -8.29 -3.40
C SER A 18 2.41 -7.76 -2.54
N CYS A 19 2.58 -8.32 -1.35
CA CYS A 19 3.40 -7.73 -0.30
C CYS A 19 4.20 -8.77 0.49
N VAL A 20 5.40 -8.40 0.91
CA VAL A 20 6.22 -9.19 1.84
C VAL A 20 6.41 -8.39 3.13
N LEU A 21 6.11 -9.01 4.27
CA LEU A 21 6.35 -8.41 5.59
C LEU A 21 7.86 -8.24 5.80
N LYS A 22 8.29 -7.02 6.13
CA LYS A 22 9.68 -6.67 6.41
C LYS A 22 9.95 -6.34 7.88
N ASN A 23 8.95 -5.81 8.58
CA ASN A 23 9.04 -5.56 10.01
C ASN A 23 7.67 -5.82 10.64
N GLU A 24 7.60 -6.83 11.50
CA GLU A 24 6.37 -7.25 12.18
C GLU A 24 5.93 -6.23 13.25
N GLU A 25 6.86 -5.77 14.09
CA GLU A 25 6.59 -4.81 15.17
C GLU A 25 5.94 -3.51 14.66
N GLN A 26 6.37 -3.07 13.48
CA GLN A 26 5.88 -1.85 12.85
C GLN A 26 4.85 -2.09 11.75
N SER A 27 4.51 -3.36 11.48
CA SER A 27 3.60 -3.78 10.41
C SER A 27 3.95 -3.12 9.06
N ILE A 28 5.23 -3.24 8.68
CA ILE A 28 5.80 -2.70 7.44
C ILE A 28 5.90 -3.81 6.39
N TYR A 29 5.33 -3.54 5.23
CA TYR A 29 5.28 -4.43 4.09
C TYR A 29 5.96 -3.78 2.89
N GLN A 30 6.78 -4.55 2.16
CA GLN A 30 7.30 -4.16 0.86
C GLN A 30 6.35 -4.67 -0.23
N ILE A 31 6.06 -3.84 -1.23
CA ILE A 31 5.28 -4.24 -2.39
C ILE A 31 6.18 -4.97 -3.38
N VAL A 32 5.74 -6.13 -3.84
CA VAL A 32 6.51 -7.03 -4.69
C VAL A 32 5.69 -7.52 -5.88
N ASP A 33 6.38 -8.05 -6.90
CA ASP A 33 5.76 -8.80 -8.00
C ASP A 33 5.54 -10.29 -7.63
N GLU A 34 5.17 -11.11 -8.62
CA GLU A 34 4.91 -12.54 -8.44
C GLU A 34 6.18 -13.33 -8.09
N GLN A 35 7.35 -12.81 -8.44
CA GLN A 35 8.66 -13.39 -8.15
C GLN A 35 9.19 -12.95 -6.78
N GLY A 36 8.53 -11.99 -6.13
CA GLY A 36 8.95 -11.43 -4.85
C GLY A 36 9.95 -10.27 -4.97
N GLU A 37 10.17 -9.76 -6.18
CA GLU A 37 11.04 -8.64 -6.46
C GLU A 37 10.34 -7.31 -6.24
N ASN A 38 11.10 -6.25 -5.93
CA ASN A 38 10.54 -4.93 -5.60
C ASN A 38 9.69 -4.36 -6.74
N ASN A 39 8.43 -4.04 -6.46
CA ASN A 39 7.48 -3.56 -7.47
C ASN A 39 6.81 -2.24 -7.05
N PRO A 40 7.53 -1.09 -7.17
CA PRO A 40 6.98 0.21 -6.82
C PRO A 40 5.68 0.53 -7.56
N GLN A 41 4.75 1.14 -6.86
CA GLN A 41 3.43 1.53 -7.36
C GLN A 41 3.33 3.04 -7.49
N SER A 42 2.40 3.51 -8.33
CA SER A 42 2.09 4.93 -8.49
C SER A 42 0.62 5.22 -8.22
N ILE A 43 0.32 6.39 -7.65
CA ILE A 43 -1.05 6.94 -7.60
C ILE A 43 -1.03 8.32 -8.22
N GLU A 44 -1.94 8.53 -9.16
CA GLU A 44 -2.23 9.84 -9.73
C GLU A 44 -3.43 10.46 -9.02
N TRP A 45 -3.18 11.57 -8.33
CA TRP A 45 -4.25 12.43 -7.81
C TRP A 45 -4.46 13.56 -8.80
N LYS A 46 -5.65 13.59 -9.43
CA LYS A 46 -6.08 14.71 -10.25
C LYS A 46 -7.34 15.29 -9.63
N ASN A 47 -7.19 16.39 -8.90
CA ASN A 47 -8.12 17.54 -8.86
C ASN A 47 -7.50 18.69 -8.04
N ASN A 48 -7.71 19.93 -8.51
CA ASN A 48 -7.18 21.21 -8.02
C ASN A 48 -5.72 21.57 -8.39
N ARG A 49 -5.39 21.43 -9.69
CA ARG A 49 -4.21 22.05 -10.37
C ARG A 49 -2.80 21.69 -9.89
N GLU A 50 -2.63 20.69 -9.04
CA GLU A 50 -1.32 20.04 -8.88
C GLU A 50 -1.44 18.52 -9.01
N MET A 51 -0.78 17.99 -10.03
CA MET A 51 -0.62 16.56 -10.27
C MET A 51 0.61 16.11 -9.48
N LYS A 52 0.42 15.34 -8.41
CA LYS A 52 1.52 14.59 -7.79
C LYS A 52 1.38 13.12 -8.16
N ILE A 53 2.23 12.68 -9.08
CA ILE A 53 2.51 11.26 -9.30
C ILE A 53 3.30 10.81 -8.07
N PHE A 54 2.67 10.02 -7.18
CA PHE A 54 3.35 9.52 -5.99
C PHE A 54 3.85 8.11 -6.23
N LEU A 55 5.17 7.91 -6.27
CA LEU A 55 5.82 6.59 -6.33
C LEU A 55 6.06 6.06 -4.92
N PHE A 56 5.59 4.85 -4.60
CA PHE A 56 5.80 4.19 -3.30
C PHE A 56 6.14 2.73 -3.46
N ASN A 57 6.87 2.16 -2.50
CA ASN A 57 7.33 0.76 -2.58
C ASN A 57 6.95 -0.06 -1.34
N GLY A 58 6.22 0.54 -0.41
CA GLY A 58 5.82 -0.14 0.81
C GLY A 58 4.54 0.42 1.42
N LEU A 59 3.94 -0.42 2.23
CA LEU A 59 2.74 -0.16 3.02
C LEU A 59 3.09 -0.28 4.50
N LYS A 60 2.62 0.66 5.30
CA LYS A 60 2.60 0.58 6.75
C LYS A 60 1.16 0.48 7.21
N ILE A 61 0.87 -0.49 8.08
CA ILE A 61 -0.46 -0.70 8.64
C ILE A 61 -0.46 -0.25 10.10
N GLN A 62 -1.44 0.56 10.49
CA GLN A 62 -1.65 0.98 11.88
C GLN A 62 -3.13 0.83 12.23
N GLY A 63 -3.47 -0.25 12.93
CA GLY A 63 -4.87 -0.68 13.05
C GLY A 63 -5.43 -1.00 11.66
N ASP A 64 -6.53 -0.36 11.28
CA ASP A 64 -7.12 -0.49 9.94
C ASP A 64 -6.57 0.51 8.92
N GLU A 65 -5.77 1.50 9.34
CA GLU A 65 -5.25 2.52 8.44
C GLU A 65 -4.03 2.01 7.68
N VAL A 66 -4.00 2.29 6.37
CA VAL A 66 -2.89 1.92 5.50
C VAL A 66 -2.21 3.18 4.97
N PHE A 67 -0.90 3.25 5.15
CA PHE A 67 -0.06 4.36 4.70
C PHE A 67 0.94 3.88 3.65
N THR A 68 1.12 4.63 2.57
CA THR A 68 2.22 4.43 1.62
C THR A 68 3.47 5.14 2.10
N PHE A 69 4.64 4.56 1.86
CA PHE A 69 5.91 5.26 2.07
C PHE A 69 6.90 4.99 0.94
N THR A 70 7.88 5.89 0.81
CA THR A 70 9.00 5.75 -0.11
C THR A 70 10.31 5.77 0.70
N PRO A 71 11.34 4.97 0.35
CA PRO A 71 12.58 4.95 1.13
C PRO A 71 13.34 6.26 0.98
N PHE A 72 13.13 6.95 -0.14
CA PHE A 72 13.83 8.18 -0.50
C PHE A 72 13.32 9.40 0.27
N THR A 73 12.00 9.53 0.40
CA THR A 73 11.39 10.72 1.01
C THR A 73 11.19 10.56 2.52
N LYS A 74 11.11 9.31 3.02
CA LYS A 74 10.67 8.98 4.38
C LYS A 74 9.27 9.51 4.74
N GLU A 75 8.58 10.14 3.79
CA GLU A 75 7.23 10.63 3.97
C GLU A 75 6.26 9.45 3.89
N SER A 76 5.24 9.49 4.74
CA SER A 76 4.15 8.53 4.74
C SER A 76 2.84 9.24 4.52
N TYR A 77 2.04 8.76 3.57
CA TYR A 77 0.74 9.33 3.22
C TYR A 77 -0.34 8.29 3.40
N LYS A 78 -1.48 8.71 3.94
CA LYS A 78 -2.63 7.81 4.11
C LYS A 78 -3.16 7.38 2.74
N LEU A 79 -3.14 6.07 2.49
CA LEU A 79 -3.65 5.46 1.26
C LEU A 79 -5.15 5.18 1.35
N GLY A 80 -5.59 4.73 2.53
CA GLY A 80 -6.94 4.22 2.74
C GLY A 80 -7.02 3.37 4.00
N THR A 81 -7.94 2.41 4.00
CA THR A 81 -8.11 1.44 5.10
C THR A 81 -8.05 0.01 4.58
N LEU A 82 -7.69 -0.95 5.43
CA LEU A 82 -7.75 -2.36 5.10
C LEU A 82 -9.15 -2.73 4.62
N TYR A 83 -9.21 -3.46 3.52
CA TYR A 83 -10.43 -4.03 2.99
C TYR A 83 -10.48 -5.51 3.38
N SER A 84 -11.19 -5.79 4.48
CA SER A 84 -11.62 -7.13 4.84
C SER A 84 -12.88 -7.45 4.04
N SER A 85 -12.71 -8.24 2.98
CA SER A 85 -13.85 -8.85 2.29
C SER A 85 -14.39 -9.98 3.15
N THR A 86 -15.08 -9.67 4.24
CA THR A 86 -15.97 -10.63 4.90
C THR A 86 -17.20 -10.78 4.00
N VAL A 87 -17.06 -11.54 2.90
CA VAL A 87 -18.24 -12.04 2.20
C VAL A 87 -18.77 -13.13 3.11
N ASN A 88 -19.84 -12.83 3.85
CA ASN A 88 -20.68 -13.88 4.37
C ASN A 88 -21.23 -14.64 3.16
N SER A 89 -20.79 -15.89 3.02
CA SER A 89 -21.35 -16.88 2.10
C SER A 89 -22.84 -17.10 2.33
#